data_AF-A0A7J7KM35-F1
#
_entry.id   AF-A0A7J7KM35-F1
#
_cell.length_a   1.000
_cell.length_b   1.000
_cell.length_c   1.000
_cell.angle_alpha   90.00
_cell.angle_beta   90.00
_cell.angle_gamma   90.00
#
_symmetry.space_group_name_H-M   'P 1'
#
loop_
_entity.id
_entity.type
_entity.pdbx_description
1 polymer ?
#
loop_
_entity_poly.entity_id
_entity_poly.type
_entity_poly.pdbx_seq_one_letter_code
_entity_poly.pdbx_strand_id
1 'polypeptide(L)'
;MYMAAAKSANISSWAFTPGTPIPTAVPSHFSRRHYFVFTTSATSPHPDKKFWVDVQVPPGADRSGHWLDFAVGAHYLDGDDSVTPQLEALLAKFPDWTVPIGWSASYQHHQL
;
A
#
# COMPACT_ATOMS: atom_id res chain seq x y z
N MET A 1 0.09 0.65 -0.99
CA MET A 1 0.64 0.20 -2.30
C MET A 1 1.31 1.37 -2.98
N TYR A 2 2.48 1.14 -3.56
CA TYR A 2 3.23 2.10 -4.34
C TYR A 2 3.36 1.61 -5.78
N MET A 3 3.25 2.51 -6.74
CA MET A 3 3.37 2.20 -8.15
C MET A 3 4.20 3.27 -8.86
N ALA A 4 4.96 2.86 -9.86
CA ALA A 4 5.67 3.77 -10.75
C ALA A 4 5.44 3.34 -12.21
N ALA A 5 4.81 4.18 -13.00
CA ALA A 5 4.66 3.91 -14.44
C ALA A 5 6.01 4.11 -15.15
N ALA A 6 6.30 3.32 -16.18
CA ALA A 6 7.39 3.61 -17.09
C ALA A 6 7.22 5.03 -17.69
N LYS A 7 8.30 5.71 -18.07
CA LYS A 7 8.24 7.11 -18.54
C LYS A 7 7.28 7.30 -19.72
N SER A 8 7.24 6.32 -20.61
CA SER A 8 6.39 6.29 -21.81
C SER A 8 5.00 5.73 -21.56
N ALA A 9 4.69 5.26 -20.35
CA ALA A 9 3.41 4.67 -20.00
C ALA A 9 2.63 5.58 -19.04
N ASN A 10 1.31 5.46 -19.05
CA ASN A 10 0.43 6.22 -18.17
C ASN A 10 -0.61 5.31 -17.50
N ILE A 11 -0.91 5.55 -16.23
CA ILE A 11 -2.03 4.87 -15.56
C ILE A 11 -3.29 5.68 -15.85
N SER A 12 -4.29 5.06 -16.48
CA SER A 12 -5.55 5.74 -16.85
C SER A 12 -6.67 5.54 -15.86
N SER A 13 -6.71 4.39 -15.18
CA SER A 13 -7.78 3.97 -14.27
C SER A 13 -7.31 2.85 -13.33
N TRP A 14 -7.99 2.68 -12.20
CA TRP A 14 -7.73 1.61 -11.23
C TRP A 14 -8.97 1.23 -10.40
N ALA A 15 -8.83 0.18 -9.58
CA ALA A 15 -9.93 -0.38 -8.78
C ALA A 15 -10.41 0.48 -7.57
N PHE A 16 -9.63 1.47 -7.11
CA PHE A 16 -9.92 2.13 -5.81
C PHE A 16 -10.81 3.35 -5.89
N THR A 17 -10.70 4.12 -6.96
CA THR A 17 -11.38 5.40 -7.08
C THR A 17 -11.72 5.64 -8.55
N PRO A 18 -12.96 6.02 -8.87
CA PRO A 18 -13.31 6.42 -10.23
C PRO A 18 -12.45 7.58 -10.72
N GLY A 19 -12.13 7.59 -12.01
CA GLY A 19 -11.37 8.66 -12.67
C GLY A 19 -9.89 8.36 -12.87
N THR A 20 -9.16 9.36 -13.36
CA THR A 20 -7.72 9.26 -13.66
C THR A 20 -6.89 9.41 -12.39
N PRO A 21 -6.02 8.43 -12.07
CA PRO A 21 -5.12 8.52 -10.92
C PRO A 21 -4.22 9.76 -10.95
N ILE A 22 -4.12 10.43 -9.80
CA ILE A 22 -3.25 11.60 -9.63
C ILE A 22 -1.88 11.13 -9.14
N PRO A 23 -0.78 11.52 -9.81
CA PRO A 23 0.56 11.19 -9.35
C PRO A 23 0.87 11.85 -8.00
N THR A 24 1.54 11.11 -7.13
CA THR A 24 2.10 11.63 -5.89
C THR A 24 3.27 12.59 -6.19
N ALA A 25 3.35 13.68 -5.43
CA ALA A 25 4.51 14.56 -5.48
C ALA A 25 5.77 13.80 -5.09
N VAL A 26 6.77 13.79 -5.97
CA VAL A 26 8.07 13.19 -5.74
C VAL A 26 9.17 14.22 -5.98
N PRO A 27 10.35 14.05 -5.35
CA PRO A 27 11.52 14.87 -5.66
C PRO A 27 11.81 14.90 -7.16
N SER A 28 12.27 16.05 -7.67
CA SER A 28 12.51 16.28 -9.10
C SER A 28 13.54 15.34 -9.75
N HIS A 29 14.39 14.70 -8.96
CA HIS A 29 15.33 13.69 -9.45
C HIS A 29 14.66 12.35 -9.80
N PHE A 30 13.41 12.11 -9.34
CA PHE A 30 12.61 11.01 -9.82
C PHE A 30 12.02 11.34 -11.20
N SER A 31 12.31 10.48 -12.16
CA SER A 31 11.99 10.75 -13.57
C SER A 31 10.72 10.06 -14.06
N ARG A 32 9.96 9.45 -13.15
CA ARG A 32 8.73 8.68 -13.43
C ARG A 32 7.56 9.23 -12.64
N ARG A 33 6.35 8.95 -13.12
CA ARG A 33 5.13 9.23 -12.34
C ARG A 33 4.96 8.15 -11.30
N HIS A 34 4.88 8.57 -10.04
CA HIS A 34 4.69 7.69 -8.90
C HIS A 34 3.28 7.86 -8.36
N TYR A 35 2.71 6.79 -7.85
CA TYR A 35 1.37 6.77 -7.29
C TYR A 35 1.40 6.04 -5.97
N PHE A 36 0.76 6.62 -4.97
CA PHE A 36 0.59 6.00 -3.67
C PHE A 36 -0.90 5.79 -3.41
N VAL A 37 -1.26 4.54 -3.13
CA VAL A 37 -2.61 4.16 -2.71
C VAL A 37 -2.54 3.62 -1.30
N PHE A 38 -3.29 4.25 -0.41
CA PHE A 38 -3.54 3.77 0.94
C PHE A 38 -4.98 3.30 1.04
N THR A 39 -5.17 2.04 1.43
CA THR A 39 -6.49 1.45 1.67
C THR A 39 -6.43 0.64 2.96
N THR A 40 -7.48 0.76 3.77
CA THR A 40 -7.67 0.00 5.00
C THR A 40 -9.05 -0.64 4.98
N SER A 41 -9.21 -1.74 5.73
CA SER A 41 -10.47 -2.47 5.88
C SER A 41 -10.54 -2.96 7.31
N ALA A 42 -11.66 -2.74 8.00
CA ALA A 42 -11.87 -3.31 9.34
C ALA A 42 -12.45 -4.73 9.26
N THR A 43 -12.10 -5.55 10.26
CA THR A 43 -12.61 -6.86 10.74
C THR A 43 -13.05 -7.98 9.78
N SER A 44 -13.03 -7.79 8.46
CA SER A 44 -12.97 -8.88 7.49
C SER A 44 -12.55 -8.29 6.14
N PRO A 45 -11.42 -8.72 5.54
CA PRO A 45 -11.16 -8.39 4.16
C PRO A 45 -12.33 -8.94 3.34
N HIS A 46 -13.07 -8.06 2.67
CA HIS A 46 -14.14 -8.52 1.78
C HIS A 46 -13.49 -9.46 0.76
N PRO A 47 -13.90 -10.74 0.69
CA PRO A 47 -13.19 -11.77 -0.07
C PRO A 47 -13.07 -11.41 -1.56
N ASP A 48 -13.95 -10.53 -2.05
CA ASP A 48 -13.97 -10.07 -3.44
C ASP A 48 -13.20 -8.75 -3.71
N LYS A 49 -12.32 -8.26 -2.81
CA LYS A 49 -11.49 -7.09 -3.13
C LYS A 49 -10.47 -7.44 -4.21
N LYS A 50 -10.85 -7.22 -5.46
CA LYS A 50 -9.97 -7.31 -6.63
C LYS A 50 -9.29 -5.98 -6.89
N PHE A 51 -7.99 -6.02 -7.08
CA PHE A 51 -7.22 -4.89 -7.57
C PHE A 51 -6.99 -5.04 -9.08
N TRP A 52 -7.13 -3.94 -9.82
CA TRP A 52 -6.78 -3.83 -11.21
C TRP A 52 -6.28 -2.42 -11.51
N VAL A 53 -5.48 -2.30 -12.56
CA VAL A 53 -4.92 -1.06 -13.06
C VAL A 53 -4.87 -1.12 -14.58
N ASP A 54 -5.30 -0.04 -15.23
CA ASP A 54 -5.17 0.10 -16.67
C ASP A 54 -3.94 0.95 -16.99
N VAL A 55 -3.03 0.36 -17.77
CA VAL A 55 -1.80 1.01 -18.20
C VAL A 55 -1.87 1.28 -19.71
N GLN A 56 -1.87 2.55 -20.07
CA GLN A 56 -1.74 3.01 -21.45
C GLN A 56 -0.26 3.00 -21.84
N VAL A 57 0.04 2.34 -22.95
CA VAL A 57 1.39 2.22 -23.51
C VAL A 57 1.41 2.81 -24.92
N PRO A 58 2.59 3.19 -25.46
CA PRO A 58 2.67 3.72 -26.81
C PRO A 58 2.12 2.74 -27.86
N PRO A 59 1.53 3.23 -28.97
CA PRO A 59 1.10 2.38 -30.07
C PRO A 59 2.26 1.55 -30.62
N GLY A 60 2.01 0.26 -30.89
CA GLY A 60 3.04 -0.67 -31.40
C GLY A 60 4.06 -1.12 -30.36
N ALA A 61 3.94 -0.68 -29.10
CA ALA A 61 4.79 -1.15 -28.03
C ALA A 61 4.48 -2.61 -27.66
N ASP A 62 5.52 -3.35 -27.30
CA ASP A 62 5.41 -4.73 -26.84
C ASP A 62 4.65 -4.80 -25.50
N ARG A 63 3.47 -5.42 -25.50
CA ARG A 63 2.65 -5.54 -24.28
C ARG A 63 3.30 -6.37 -23.18
N SER A 64 4.30 -7.20 -23.50
CA SER A 64 5.09 -7.95 -22.51
C SER A 64 6.25 -7.16 -21.91
N GLY A 65 6.45 -5.91 -22.36
CA GLY A 65 7.44 -5.00 -21.82
C GLY A 65 7.21 -4.58 -20.36
N HIS A 66 8.24 -3.95 -19.78
CA HIS A 66 8.19 -3.46 -18.42
C HIS A 66 7.49 -2.08 -18.35
N TRP A 67 6.19 -2.09 -18.04
CA TRP A 67 5.34 -0.89 -18.08
C TRP A 67 5.03 -0.27 -16.72
N LEU A 68 5.14 -1.05 -15.65
CA LEU A 68 4.72 -0.68 -14.30
C LEU A 68 5.58 -1.41 -13.26
N ASP A 69 6.20 -0.65 -12.37
CA ASP A 69 6.69 -1.20 -11.10
C ASP A 69 5.59 -1.06 -10.06
N PHE A 70 5.38 -2.09 -9.24
CA PHE A 70 4.45 -2.05 -8.13
C PHE A 70 5.05 -2.70 -6.89
N ALA A 71 4.74 -2.12 -5.73
CA ALA A 71 5.09 -2.66 -4.43
C ALA A 71 3.86 -2.62 -3.53
N VAL A 72 3.52 -3.77 -2.93
CA VAL A 72 2.39 -3.90 -2.01
C VAL A 72 2.93 -4.15 -0.62
N GLY A 73 2.53 -3.30 0.32
CA GLY A 73 2.66 -3.54 1.74
C GLY A 73 1.26 -3.63 2.35
N ALA A 74 1.08 -4.59 3.23
CA ALA A 74 -0.13 -4.76 4.01
C ALA A 74 0.26 -4.89 5.49
N HIS A 75 -0.59 -4.39 6.38
CA HIS A 75 -0.44 -4.57 7.81
C HIS A 75 -1.66 -5.34 8.29
N TYR A 76 -1.43 -6.44 8.98
CA TYR A 76 -2.47 -7.09 9.76
C TYR A 76 -2.42 -6.46 11.15
N LEU A 77 -3.53 -5.84 11.55
CA LEU A 77 -3.68 -5.34 12.91
C LEU A 77 -4.41 -6.44 13.67
N ASP A 78 -3.66 -7.17 14.50
CA ASP A 78 -4.25 -8.05 15.50
C ASP A 78 -5.20 -7.19 16.36
N GLY A 79 -6.43 -7.65 16.56
CA GLY A 79 -7.46 -6.93 17.32
C GLY A 79 -7.16 -6.96 18.81
N ASP A 80 -8.10 -7.46 19.60
CA ASP A 80 -7.91 -7.63 21.05
C ASP A 80 -6.75 -8.59 21.39
N ASP A 81 -6.38 -9.47 20.46
CA ASP A 81 -5.24 -10.40 20.59
C ASP A 81 -3.86 -9.71 20.41
N SER A 82 -3.81 -8.43 20.03
CA SER A 82 -2.55 -7.68 19.86
C SER A 82 -1.84 -7.33 21.16
N VAL A 83 -2.55 -7.43 22.29
CA VAL A 83 -2.06 -6.97 23.58
C VAL A 83 -1.78 -8.16 24.48
N THR A 84 -0.49 -8.46 24.69
CA THR A 84 -0.08 -9.48 25.65
C THR A 84 -0.17 -8.95 27.09
N PRO A 85 -0.36 -9.80 28.11
CA PRO A 85 -0.32 -9.38 29.50
C PRO A 85 0.96 -8.63 29.88
N GLN A 86 2.09 -8.97 29.24
CA GLN A 86 3.37 -8.29 29.44
C GLN A 86 3.37 -6.88 28.84
N LEU A 87 2.75 -6.68 27.68
CA LEU A 87 2.57 -5.37 27.08
C LEU A 87 1.62 -4.52 27.93
N GLU A 88 0.50 -5.08 28.38
CA GLU A 88 -0.42 -4.42 29.32
C GLU A 88 0.29 -3.94 30.59
N ALA A 89 1.08 -4.82 31.23
CA ALA A 89 1.84 -4.47 32.43
C ALA A 89 2.92 -3.41 32.18
N LEU A 90 3.45 -3.31 30.96
CA LEU A 90 4.36 -2.25 30.56
C LEU A 90 3.61 -0.92 30.34
N LEU A 91 2.48 -0.95 29.63
CA LEU A 91 1.66 0.22 29.35
C LEU A 91 1.15 0.87 30.64
N ALA A 92 0.79 0.06 31.65
CA ALA A 92 0.36 0.53 32.97
C ALA A 92 1.44 1.29 33.76
N LYS A 93 2.71 1.27 33.32
CA LYS A 93 3.79 2.06 33.93
C LYS A 93 3.90 3.47 33.36
N PHE A 94 3.26 3.75 32.23
CA PHE A 94 3.27 5.08 31.65
C PHE A 94 2.23 5.98 32.35
N PRO A 95 2.49 7.29 32.44
CA PRO A 95 1.50 8.23 32.98
C PRO A 95 0.20 8.25 32.17
N ASP A 96 -0.92 8.57 32.83
CA ASP A 96 -2.26 8.63 32.23
C ASP A 96 -2.41 9.62 31.06
N TRP A 97 -1.48 10.57 30.92
CA TRP A 97 -1.45 11.52 29.80
C TRP A 97 -0.80 10.95 28.53
N THR A 98 -0.30 9.71 28.57
CA THR A 98 0.32 9.06 27.42
C THR A 98 -0.70 8.27 26.60
N VAL A 99 -0.56 8.33 25.28
CA VAL A 99 -1.35 7.52 24.35
C VAL A 99 -0.39 6.67 23.53
N PRO A 100 -0.10 5.44 23.97
CA PRO A 100 0.81 4.56 23.24
C PRO A 100 0.16 4.11 21.93
N ILE A 101 0.84 4.35 20.81
CA ILE A 101 0.41 3.87 19.49
C ILE A 101 1.33 2.70 19.11
N GLY A 102 0.79 1.48 19.18
CA GLY A 102 1.49 0.27 18.75
C GLY A 102 1.50 0.15 17.23
N TRP A 103 2.69 0.10 16.63
CA TRP A 103 2.85 -0.26 15.22
C TRP A 103 3.46 -1.66 15.18
N SER A 104 2.64 -2.69 14.94
CA SER A 104 3.14 -4.04 14.67
C SER A 104 3.53 -4.14 13.20
N ALA A 105 4.79 -4.53 12.94
CA ALA A 105 5.29 -4.83 11.60
C ALA A 105 5.68 -6.30 11.54
N SER A 106 4.74 -7.15 11.11
CA SER A 106 4.99 -8.56 10.86
C SER A 106 5.43 -8.74 9.40
N TYR A 107 6.71 -9.04 9.18
CA TYR A 107 7.22 -9.39 7.86
C TYR A 107 7.07 -10.90 7.64
N GLN A 108 6.07 -11.31 6.87
CA GLN A 108 6.05 -12.65 6.29
C GLN A 108 6.81 -12.63 4.97
N HIS A 109 7.97 -13.29 4.94
CA HIS A 109 8.75 -13.51 3.73
C HIS A 109 8.37 -14.87 3.14
N HIS A 110 7.67 -14.86 2.01
CA HIS A 110 7.43 -16.06 1.21
C HIS A 110 8.54 -16.18 0.17
N GLN A 111 9.42 -17.19 0.31
CA GLN A 111 10.27 -17.63 -0.79
C GLN A 111 9.44 -18.49 -1.75
N LEU A 112 9.41 -18.10 -3.02
CA LEU A 112 8.93 -18.93 -4.13
C LEU A 112 10.05 -19.84 -4.62
#